data_AF-A0A7C1THV6-F1
#
_entry.id   AF-A0A7C1THV6-F1
#
_cell.length_a   1.000
_cell.length_b   1.000
_cell.length_c   1.000
_cell.angle_alpha   90.00
_cell.angle_beta   90.00
_cell.angle_gamma   90.00
#
_symmetry.space_group_name_H-M   'P 1'
#
loop_
_entity.id
_entity.type
_entity.pdbx_description
1 polymer ?
#
loop_
_entity_poly.entity_id
_entity_poly.type
_entity_poly.pdbx_seq_one_letter_code
_entity_poly.pdbx_strand_id
1 'polypeptide(L)'
;MQIKKMDNPAQLIQHVFLLVFIVLFLSVFVWFFLVSRLYKLLSANHPEIYRKLGEPTLFWNNSPKTAFSLLKFVFTKQYLGNNDINLEKLGGKMYAFFIMYTSLFALLFISFIVVALNAKP
;
A
#
# COMPACT_ATOMS: atom_id res chain seq x y z
N MET A 1 -23.19 12.63 26.92
CA MET A 1 -21.89 12.57 26.21
C MET A 1 -21.80 13.81 25.33
N GLN A 2 -21.17 14.87 25.82
CA GLN A 2 -21.03 16.14 25.09
C GLN A 2 -19.96 15.95 24.01
N ILE A 3 -20.33 15.98 22.73
CA ILE A 3 -19.35 16.07 21.65
C ILE A 3 -18.78 17.49 21.71
N LYS A 4 -17.61 17.63 22.33
CA LYS A 4 -16.87 18.90 22.38
C LYS A 4 -16.60 19.33 20.94
N LYS A 5 -17.28 20.39 20.50
CA LYS A 5 -17.09 20.99 19.20
C LYS A 5 -15.62 21.42 19.10
N MET A 6 -14.89 20.91 18.12
CA MET A 6 -13.49 21.31 17.90
C MET A 6 -13.51 22.68 17.24
N ASP A 7 -13.60 23.73 18.04
CA ASP A 7 -13.69 25.12 17.57
C ASP A 7 -12.32 25.68 17.10
N ASN A 8 -11.26 24.87 17.17
CA ASN A 8 -9.91 25.24 16.76
C ASN A 8 -9.46 24.43 15.51
N PRO A 9 -9.31 25.07 14.34
CA PRO A 9 -8.91 24.40 13.10
C PRO A 9 -7.54 23.74 13.19
N ALA A 10 -6.61 24.27 14.00
CA ALA A 10 -5.28 23.67 14.18
C ALA A 10 -5.37 22.33 14.93
N GLN A 11 -6.24 22.23 15.95
CA GLN A 11 -6.46 20.97 16.64
C GLN A 11 -7.11 19.94 15.71
N LEU A 12 -8.09 20.35 14.90
CA LEU A 12 -8.71 19.46 13.92
C LEU A 12 -7.66 18.89 12.94
N ILE A 13 -6.78 19.73 12.40
CA ILE A 13 -5.70 19.31 11.49
C ILE A 13 -4.76 18.29 12.15
N GLN A 14 -4.37 18.51 13.40
CA GLN A 14 -3.51 17.58 14.14
C GLN A 14 -4.17 16.20 14.33
N HIS A 15 -5.45 16.16 14.70
CA HIS A 15 -6.18 14.90 14.88
C HIS A 15 -6.36 14.18 13.54
N VAL A 16 -6.72 14.89 12.46
CA VAL A 16 -6.84 14.31 11.13
C VAL A 16 -5.50 13.76 10.65
N PHE A 17 -4.40 14.51 10.83
CA PHE A 17 -3.06 14.04 10.51
C PHE A 17 -2.72 12.75 11.24
N LEU A 18 -2.91 12.71 12.56
CA LEU A 18 -2.62 11.52 13.38
C LEU A 18 -3.46 10.32 12.96
N LEU A 19 -4.76 10.51 12.71
CA LEU A 19 -5.66 9.45 12.24
C LEU A 19 -5.20 8.89 10.89
N VAL A 20 -4.92 9.75 9.91
CA VAL A 20 -4.44 9.32 8.58
C VAL A 20 -3.09 8.63 8.69
N PHE A 21 -2.18 9.14 9.53
CA PHE A 21 -0.88 8.51 9.79
C PHE A 21 -1.05 7.10 10.36
N ILE A 22 -1.91 6.91 11.37
CA ILE A 22 -2.17 5.58 11.97
C ILE A 22 -2.78 4.64 10.93
N VAL A 23 -3.74 5.10 10.12
CA VAL A 23 -4.35 4.30 9.05
C VAL A 23 -3.28 3.86 8.04
N LEU A 24 -2.44 4.77 7.56
CA LEU A 24 -1.34 4.47 6.64
C LEU A 24 -0.32 3.51 7.27
N PHE A 25 0.05 3.74 8.53
CA PHE A 25 0.98 2.86 9.26
C PHE A 25 0.43 1.43 9.36
N LEU A 26 -0.82 1.27 9.79
CA LEU A 26 -1.45 -0.05 9.91
C LEU A 26 -1.63 -0.74 8.55
N SER A 27 -1.83 0.03 7.50
CA SER A 27 -1.99 -0.49 6.15
C SER A 27 -0.72 -1.20 5.61
N VAL A 28 0.47 -0.90 6.16
CA VAL A 28 1.71 -1.62 5.84
C VAL A 28 1.59 -3.12 6.18
N PHE A 29 0.95 -3.46 7.30
CA PHE A 29 0.71 -4.87 7.66
C PHE A 29 -0.24 -5.55 6.68
N VAL A 30 -1.26 -4.82 6.20
CA VAL A 30 -2.17 -5.31 5.16
C VAL A 30 -1.41 -5.57 3.86
N TRP A 31 -0.52 -4.65 3.46
CA TRP A 31 0.33 -4.85 2.29
C TRP A 31 1.20 -6.10 2.42
N PHE A 32 1.90 -6.28 3.54
CA PHE A 32 2.72 -7.48 3.77
C PHE A 32 1.89 -8.76 3.79
N PHE A 33 0.69 -8.74 4.36
CA PHE A 33 -0.21 -9.88 4.29
C PHE A 33 -0.58 -10.22 2.84
N LEU A 34 -0.95 -9.23 2.03
CA LEU A 34 -1.29 -9.45 0.61
C LEU A 34 -0.09 -9.97 -0.20
N VAL A 35 1.10 -9.42 0.04
CA VAL A 35 2.36 -9.88 -0.59
C VAL A 35 2.67 -11.33 -0.20
N SER A 36 2.52 -11.66 1.09
CA SER A 36 2.68 -13.05 1.59
C SER A 36 1.76 -14.01 0.84
N ARG A 37 0.49 -13.62 0.69
CA ARG A 37 -0.53 -14.40 -0.01
C ARG A 37 -0.19 -14.56 -1.49
N LEU A 38 0.31 -13.51 -2.14
CA LEU A 38 0.67 -13.54 -3.55
C LEU A 38 1.86 -14.47 -3.77
N TYR A 39 2.92 -14.32 -3.00
CA TYR A 39 4.11 -15.17 -3.13
C TYR A 39 3.79 -16.63 -2.90
N LYS A 40 2.99 -16.96 -1.87
CA LYS A 40 2.54 -18.33 -1.63
C LYS A 40 1.71 -18.90 -2.78
N LEU A 41 0.83 -18.08 -3.36
CA LEU A 41 0.00 -18.50 -4.49
C LEU A 41 0.85 -18.73 -5.75
N LEU A 42 1.75 -17.81 -6.07
CA LEU A 42 2.64 -17.93 -7.22
C LEU A 42 3.62 -19.09 -7.05
N SER A 43 4.21 -19.29 -5.88
CA SER A 43 5.13 -20.41 -5.65
C SER A 43 4.45 -21.78 -5.79
N ALA A 44 3.15 -21.86 -5.49
CA ALA A 44 2.39 -23.11 -5.56
C ALA A 44 1.82 -23.39 -6.96
N ASN A 45 1.28 -22.36 -7.62
CA ASN A 45 0.47 -22.53 -8.82
C ASN A 45 1.11 -21.96 -10.10
N HIS A 46 2.04 -21.01 -9.97
CA HIS A 46 2.69 -20.31 -11.09
C HIS A 46 4.21 -20.15 -10.85
N PRO A 47 4.95 -21.26 -10.63
CA PRO A 47 6.34 -21.23 -10.19
C PRO A 47 7.26 -20.50 -11.18
N GLU A 48 6.95 -20.54 -12.48
CA GLU A 48 7.67 -19.79 -13.50
C GLU A 48 7.50 -18.26 -13.35
N ILE A 49 6.32 -17.79 -12.94
CA ILE A 49 6.10 -16.37 -12.63
C ILE A 49 6.85 -16.01 -11.34
N TYR A 50 6.75 -16.84 -10.31
CA TYR A 50 7.45 -16.62 -9.04
C TYR A 50 8.97 -16.52 -9.22
N ARG A 51 9.55 -17.40 -10.04
CA ARG A 51 10.97 -17.38 -10.41
C ARG A 51 11.36 -16.13 -11.19
N LYS A 52 10.51 -15.67 -12.13
CA LYS A 52 10.73 -14.39 -12.85
C LYS A 52 10.72 -13.18 -11.92
N LEU A 53 9.97 -13.23 -10.81
CA LEU A 53 10.01 -12.18 -9.78
C LEU A 53 11.28 -12.22 -8.92
N GLY A 54 12.11 -13.26 -9.06
CA GLY A 54 13.34 -13.46 -8.28
C GLY A 54 13.13 -14.25 -6.99
N GLU A 55 12.06 -15.04 -6.91
CA GLU A 55 11.70 -15.86 -5.74
C GLU A 55 11.71 -15.07 -4.42
N PRO A 56 11.08 -13.88 -4.39
CA PRO A 56 11.19 -12.96 -3.27
C PRO A 56 10.55 -13.52 -2.00
N THR A 57 11.13 -13.16 -0.86
CA THR A 57 10.50 -13.38 0.45
C THR A 57 10.34 -12.03 1.15
N LEU A 58 9.42 -11.93 2.12
CA LEU A 58 9.11 -10.63 2.74
C LEU A 58 10.29 -9.97 3.44
N PHE A 59 11.13 -10.77 4.11
CA PHE A 59 12.18 -10.26 5.00
C PHE A 59 13.59 -10.58 4.50
N TRP A 60 13.84 -11.79 3.99
CA TRP A 60 15.20 -12.26 3.69
C TRP A 60 15.64 -12.01 2.25
N ASN A 61 14.72 -12.15 1.28
CA ASN A 61 14.99 -11.95 -0.15
C ASN A 61 14.13 -10.79 -0.68
N ASN A 62 14.29 -9.62 -0.04
CA ASN A 62 13.64 -8.39 -0.41
C ASN A 62 14.69 -7.33 -0.77
N SER A 63 14.94 -7.16 -2.06
CA SER A 63 15.82 -6.13 -2.61
C SER A 63 15.00 -5.08 -3.37
N PRO A 64 15.54 -3.87 -3.62
CA PRO A 64 14.87 -2.89 -4.47
C PRO A 64 14.46 -3.44 -5.84
N LYS A 65 15.28 -4.36 -6.39
CA LYS A 65 15.00 -5.04 -7.66
C LYS A 65 13.77 -5.94 -7.57
N THR A 66 13.66 -6.79 -6.53
CA THR A 66 12.50 -7.69 -6.38
C THR A 66 11.24 -6.93 -6.00
N ALA A 67 11.36 -5.87 -5.20
CA ALA A 67 10.27 -4.94 -4.91
C ALA A 67 9.75 -4.27 -6.19
N PHE A 68 10.65 -3.77 -7.05
CA PHE A 68 10.27 -3.22 -8.34
C PHE A 68 9.60 -4.25 -9.26
N SER A 69 10.11 -5.50 -9.32
CA SER A 69 9.48 -6.57 -10.08
C SER A 69 8.07 -6.88 -9.60
N LEU A 70 7.82 -6.93 -8.28
CA LEU A 70 6.49 -7.09 -7.71
C LEU A 70 5.56 -5.94 -8.12
N LEU A 71 6.01 -4.70 -7.95
CA LEU A 71 5.22 -3.54 -8.35
C LEU A 71 4.90 -3.58 -9.85
N LYS A 72 5.90 -3.84 -10.69
CA LYS A 72 5.70 -4.02 -12.14
C LYS A 72 4.65 -5.09 -12.42
N PHE A 73 4.73 -6.26 -11.80
CA PHE A 73 3.76 -7.35 -11.96
C PHE A 73 2.33 -6.90 -11.64
N VAL A 74 2.12 -6.20 -10.52
CA VAL A 74 0.81 -5.70 -10.10
C VAL A 74 0.31 -4.58 -11.03
N PHE A 75 1.15 -3.61 -11.37
CA PHE A 75 0.76 -2.43 -12.15
C PHE A 75 0.52 -2.72 -13.62
N THR A 76 1.29 -3.63 -14.21
CA THR A 76 1.09 -4.10 -15.59
C THR A 76 0.04 -5.20 -15.68
N LYS A 77 -0.63 -5.53 -14.56
CA LYS A 77 -1.69 -6.53 -14.45
C LYS A 77 -1.30 -7.89 -15.02
N GLN A 78 -0.03 -8.29 -14.85
CA GLN A 78 0.48 -9.59 -15.31
C GLN A 78 -0.21 -10.79 -14.63
N TYR A 79 -1.01 -10.55 -13.59
CA TYR A 79 -1.87 -11.55 -12.96
C TYR A 79 -3.09 -11.96 -13.82
N LEU A 80 -3.46 -11.18 -14.84
CA LEU A 80 -4.59 -11.48 -15.73
C LEU A 80 -4.22 -12.53 -16.78
N GLY A 81 -5.18 -13.39 -17.14
CA GLY A 81 -5.02 -14.32 -18.27
C GLY A 81 -4.18 -15.56 -17.96
N ASN A 82 -3.89 -15.82 -16.67
CA ASN A 82 -3.19 -17.03 -16.22
C ASN A 82 -4.14 -18.19 -15.89
N ASN A 83 -5.43 -18.08 -16.26
CA ASN A 83 -6.48 -19.06 -15.93
C ASN A 83 -6.61 -19.38 -14.43
N ASP A 84 -6.20 -18.46 -13.55
CA ASP A 84 -6.30 -18.60 -12.09
C ASP A 84 -7.08 -17.42 -11.50
N ILE A 85 -8.36 -17.66 -11.23
CA ILE A 85 -9.30 -16.67 -10.68
C ILE A 85 -8.81 -16.15 -9.31
N ASN A 86 -8.09 -16.96 -8.52
CA ASN A 86 -7.57 -16.52 -7.23
C ASN A 86 -6.42 -15.53 -7.41
N LEU A 87 -5.55 -15.76 -8.39
CA LEU A 87 -4.45 -14.86 -8.74
C LEU A 87 -5.01 -13.53 -9.26
N GLU A 88 -6.02 -13.57 -10.13
CA GLU A 88 -6.67 -12.38 -10.65
C GLU A 88 -7.33 -11.55 -9.55
N LYS A 89 -8.12 -12.19 -8.67
CA LYS A 89 -8.76 -11.50 -7.54
C LYS A 89 -7.74 -10.91 -6.57
N LEU A 90 -6.67 -11.64 -6.26
CA LEU A 90 -5.64 -11.16 -5.35
C LEU A 90 -4.83 -10.00 -5.96
N GLY A 91 -4.40 -10.13 -7.21
CA GLY A 91 -3.70 -9.08 -7.94
C GLY A 91 -4.54 -7.81 -8.08
N GLY A 92 -5.84 -7.95 -8.37
CA GLY A 92 -6.78 -6.83 -8.41
C GLY A 92 -6.93 -6.13 -7.05
N LYS A 93 -7.06 -6.89 -5.95
CA LYS A 93 -7.08 -6.34 -4.59
C LYS A 93 -5.79 -5.60 -4.25
N MET A 94 -4.64 -6.16 -4.60
CA MET A 94 -3.34 -5.52 -4.39
C MET A 94 -3.21 -4.22 -5.17
N TYR A 95 -3.63 -4.21 -6.43
CA TYR A 95 -3.65 -3.00 -7.26
C TYR A 95 -4.54 -1.92 -6.65
N ALA A 96 -5.79 -2.24 -6.34
CA ALA A 96 -6.73 -1.30 -5.75
C ALA A 96 -6.23 -0.75 -4.40
N PHE A 97 -5.69 -1.63 -3.55
CA PHE A 97 -5.11 -1.25 -2.27
C PHE A 97 -3.93 -0.28 -2.43
N PHE A 98 -3.02 -0.56 -3.38
CA PHE A 98 -1.88 0.32 -3.64
C PHE A 98 -2.33 1.71 -4.12
N ILE A 99 -3.28 1.78 -5.07
CA ILE A 99 -3.81 3.06 -5.57
C ILE A 99 -4.48 3.85 -4.42
N MET A 100 -5.26 3.19 -3.58
CA MET A 100 -5.89 3.81 -2.41
C MET A 100 -4.84 4.33 -1.43
N TYR A 101 -3.84 3.51 -1.09
CA TYR A 101 -2.74 3.88 -0.20
C TYR A 101 -1.97 5.11 -0.73
N THR A 102 -1.53 5.07 -2.00
CA THR A 102 -0.77 6.16 -2.60
C THR A 102 -1.59 7.44 -2.68
N SER A 103 -2.90 7.36 -2.96
CA SER A 103 -3.79 8.51 -2.96
C SER A 103 -3.88 9.14 -1.57
N LEU A 104 -4.11 8.33 -0.53
CA LEU A 104 -4.16 8.81 0.85
C LEU A 104 -2.83 9.41 1.32
N PHE A 105 -1.71 8.77 0.95
CA PHE A 105 -0.38 9.29 1.24
C PHE A 105 -0.13 10.63 0.53
N ALA A 106 -0.47 10.75 -0.75
CA ALA A 106 -0.32 11.99 -1.50
C ALA A 106 -1.16 13.13 -0.89
N LEU A 107 -2.40 12.84 -0.48
CA LEU A 107 -3.24 13.80 0.24
C LEU A 107 -2.58 14.27 1.54
N LEU A 108 -2.11 13.34 2.37
CA LEU A 108 -1.40 13.67 3.63
C LEU A 108 -0.15 14.52 3.37
N PHE A 109 0.64 14.14 2.36
CA PHE A 109 1.88 14.81 2.00
C PHE A 109 1.63 16.24 1.49
N ILE A 110 0.65 16.43 0.61
CA ILE A 110 0.26 17.76 0.11
C ILE A 110 -0.23 18.63 1.27
N SER A 111 -1.09 18.11 2.15
CA SER A 111 -1.55 18.84 3.33
C SER A 111 -0.39 19.26 4.24
N PHE A 112 0.57 18.37 4.46
CA PHE A 112 1.78 18.68 5.23
C PHE A 112 2.59 19.82 4.60
N ILE A 113 2.85 19.76 3.29
CA ILE A 113 3.58 20.82 2.57
C ILE A 113 2.85 22.17 2.66
N VAL A 114 1.53 22.19 2.47
CA VAL A 114 0.73 23.41 2.59
C VAL A 114 0.86 24.01 4.00
N VAL A 115 0.74 23.20 5.04
CA VAL A 115 0.90 23.69 6.43
C VAL A 115 2.32 24.20 6.68
N ALA A 116 3.34 23.46 6.25
CA ALA A 116 4.74 23.84 6.43
C ALA A 116 5.09 25.17 5.74
N LEU A 117 4.56 25.43 4.55
CA LEU A 117 4.77 26.67 3.81
C LEU A 117 4.04 27.88 4.43
N ASN A 118 2.93 27.65 5.14
CA ASN A 118 2.15 28.72 5.78
C ASN A 118 2.55 28.97 7.24
N ALA A 119 3.39 28.12 7.82
CA ALA A 119 4.00 28.38 9.12
C ALA A 119 4.98 29.55 8.96
N LYS A 120 4.57 30.76 9.38
CA LYS A 120 5.51 31.88 9.53
C LYS A 120 6.58 31.49 10.56
N PRO A 121 7.85 31.87 10.34
CA PRO A 121 8.89 31.73 11.36
C PRO A 121 8.53 32.51 12.63
#